data_AF-A0A9P0Z3R2-F1
#
_entry.id   AF-A0A9P0Z3R2-F1
#
_cell.length_a   1.000
_cell.length_b   1.000
_cell.length_c   1.000
_cell.angle_alpha   90.00
_cell.angle_beta   90.00
_cell.angle_gamma   90.00
#
_symmetry.space_group_name_H-M   'P 1'
#
loop_
_entity.id
_entity.type
_entity.pdbx_description
1 polymer ?
#
loop_
_entity_poly.entity_id
_entity_poly.type
_entity_poly.pdbx_seq_one_letter_code
_entity_poly.pdbx_strand_id
1 'polypeptide(L)'
;MGPSAKNGSAEMIFRCRACNRTSELLGWVRDVFQHCAPNWDREAFIREFDYVSRIFRGSEDPRGLKLFLKCEELIGKLKSGAAEPVACKVILSFFQELEVDSSKSQEIDEAGRLIAPQEAFTKIADVVQEAIRKMEMVAEEKMRMVKKARLAFEASDQELKDKAREVAALKMERQRKKQQIDELESIVRLKQAEADMFDLKAGEARREADRLQRIALAKTEKSQEDYTSRYLKQRMSEAEAEKQYLFEKIKLEGSSRVASHSNGAGGSDPSQVMMYSKIQDLLNNM
;
A
#
# COMPACT_ATOMS: atom_id res chain seq x y z
N MET A 1 17.50 -14.19 -64.19
CA MET A 1 16.04 -14.02 -63.98
C MET A 1 15.38 -15.35 -64.24
N GLY A 2 14.71 -15.90 -63.23
CA GLY A 2 14.02 -17.20 -63.26
C GLY A 2 14.83 -18.37 -62.67
N PRO A 3 14.19 -19.49 -62.26
CA PRO A 3 12.80 -19.85 -62.57
C PRO A 3 11.91 -20.18 -61.35
N SER A 4 10.60 -20.13 -61.61
CA SER A 4 9.53 -20.73 -60.81
C SER A 4 9.52 -22.25 -61.05
N ALA A 5 9.39 -23.04 -59.99
CA ALA A 5 9.11 -24.48 -60.07
C ALA A 5 7.91 -24.81 -59.16
N LYS A 6 6.87 -25.38 -59.77
CA LYS A 6 5.76 -26.05 -59.07
C LYS A 6 6.01 -27.56 -59.09
N ASN A 7 5.58 -28.20 -58.00
CA ASN A 7 5.38 -29.63 -57.72
C ASN A 7 6.50 -30.34 -56.94
N GLY A 8 6.19 -30.59 -55.66
CA GLY A 8 6.94 -31.34 -54.65
C GLY A 8 6.59 -30.75 -53.29
N SER A 9 6.05 -31.56 -52.36
CA SER A 9 5.41 -31.16 -51.09
C SER A 9 5.89 -29.82 -50.50
N ALA A 10 4.96 -28.89 -50.27
CA ALA A 10 5.22 -27.59 -49.63
C ALA A 10 5.52 -27.76 -48.13
N GLU A 11 6.63 -28.40 -47.83
CA GLU A 11 7.12 -28.57 -46.47
C GLU A 11 7.65 -27.20 -46.00
N MET A 12 6.91 -26.56 -45.11
CA MET A 12 7.32 -25.28 -44.55
C MET A 12 8.53 -25.49 -43.63
N ILE A 13 9.71 -25.03 -44.08
CA ILE A 13 10.97 -25.16 -43.36
C ILE A 13 11.22 -23.92 -42.50
N PHE A 14 11.44 -24.11 -41.20
CA PHE A 14 11.76 -23.09 -40.23
C PHE A 14 13.25 -23.10 -39.91
N ARG A 15 13.90 -21.94 -40.00
CA ARG A 15 15.31 -21.78 -39.64
C ARG A 15 15.43 -21.15 -38.26
N CYS A 16 15.98 -21.88 -37.31
CA CYS A 16 16.24 -21.33 -35.98
C CYS A 16 17.35 -20.27 -36.05
N ARG A 17 17.06 -19.03 -35.67
CA ARG A 17 18.03 -17.92 -35.72
C ARG A 17 19.20 -18.08 -34.73
N ALA A 18 19.06 -18.93 -33.71
CA ALA A 18 20.08 -19.16 -32.69
C ALA A 18 21.07 -20.28 -33.05
N CYS A 19 20.64 -21.33 -33.78
CA CYS A 19 21.50 -22.48 -34.12
C CYS A 19 21.59 -22.77 -35.63
N ASN A 20 20.92 -21.97 -36.46
CA ASN A 20 20.84 -22.08 -37.91
C ASN A 20 20.36 -23.43 -38.46
N ARG A 21 19.86 -24.33 -37.60
CA ARG A 21 19.24 -25.57 -38.03
C ARG A 21 17.90 -25.28 -38.70
N THR A 22 17.66 -25.97 -39.81
CA THR A 22 16.40 -26.01 -40.53
C THR A 22 15.59 -27.18 -40.02
N SER A 23 14.38 -26.92 -39.53
CA SER A 23 13.42 -27.93 -39.09
C SER A 23 12.14 -27.79 -39.90
N GLU A 24 11.56 -28.91 -40.32
CA GLU A 24 10.22 -28.95 -40.88
C GLU A 24 9.23 -28.46 -39.81
N LEU A 25 8.18 -27.72 -40.20
CA LEU A 25 7.21 -27.13 -39.27
C LEU A 25 6.63 -28.17 -38.28
N LEU A 26 6.29 -29.35 -38.80
CA LEU A 26 5.79 -30.46 -37.99
C LEU A 26 6.84 -30.95 -36.99
N GLY A 27 8.09 -31.12 -37.44
CA GLY A 27 9.21 -31.48 -36.58
C GLY A 27 9.52 -30.42 -35.53
N TRP A 28 9.41 -29.13 -35.88
CA TRP A 28 9.56 -28.03 -34.92
C TRP A 28 8.47 -28.06 -33.85
N VAL A 29 7.21 -28.23 -34.24
CA VAL A 29 6.10 -28.37 -33.28
C VAL A 29 6.32 -29.59 -32.39
N ARG A 30 6.71 -30.74 -32.94
CA ARG A 30 7.07 -31.93 -32.15
C ARG A 30 8.12 -31.60 -31.08
N ASP A 31 9.22 -30.97 -31.48
CA ASP A 31 10.33 -30.68 -30.58
C ASP A 31 9.90 -29.73 -29.44
N VAL A 32 9.06 -28.73 -29.74
CA VAL A 32 8.48 -27.84 -28.73
C VAL A 32 7.61 -28.61 -27.74
N PHE A 33 6.71 -29.46 -28.23
CA PHE A 33 5.84 -30.25 -27.36
C PHE A 33 6.64 -31.24 -26.51
N GLN A 34 7.69 -31.86 -27.05
CA GLN A 34 8.52 -32.80 -26.31
C GLN A 34 9.29 -32.15 -25.15
N HIS A 35 9.75 -30.91 -25.32
CA HIS A 35 10.53 -30.22 -24.29
C HIS A 35 9.69 -29.35 -23.34
N CYS A 36 8.58 -28.80 -23.81
CA CYS A 36 7.82 -27.79 -23.08
C CYS A 36 6.49 -28.32 -22.51
N ALA A 37 5.81 -29.26 -23.18
CA ALA A 37 4.50 -29.75 -22.74
C ALA A 37 4.48 -30.36 -21.32
N PRO A 38 5.53 -31.04 -20.82
CA PRO A 38 5.52 -31.56 -19.44
C PRO A 38 5.31 -30.50 -18.35
N ASN A 39 5.60 -29.23 -18.65
CA ASN A 39 5.52 -28.11 -17.70
C ASN A 39 4.32 -27.19 -17.96
N TRP A 40 3.41 -27.54 -18.86
CA TRP A 40 2.26 -26.71 -19.19
C TRP A 40 1.07 -26.96 -18.24
N ASP A 41 0.40 -25.88 -17.87
CA ASP A 41 -0.91 -25.90 -17.22
C ASP A 41 -2.03 -26.05 -18.26
N ARG A 42 -3.27 -26.19 -17.78
CA ARG A 42 -4.46 -26.40 -18.63
C ARG A 42 -4.62 -25.29 -19.66
N GLU A 43 -4.46 -24.05 -19.22
CA GLU A 43 -4.61 -22.86 -20.05
C GLU A 43 -3.51 -22.81 -21.11
N ALA A 44 -2.26 -23.14 -20.77
CA ALA A 44 -1.17 -23.27 -21.73
C ALA A 44 -1.44 -24.36 -22.76
N PHE A 45 -1.88 -25.55 -22.34
CA PHE A 45 -2.25 -26.61 -23.29
C PHE A 45 -3.32 -26.16 -24.28
N ILE A 46 -4.39 -25.52 -23.80
CA ILE A 46 -5.48 -25.05 -24.68
C ILE A 46 -4.96 -24.00 -25.68
N ARG A 47 -4.12 -23.06 -25.24
CA ARG A 47 -3.55 -22.02 -26.12
C ARG A 47 -2.60 -22.61 -27.16
N GLU A 48 -1.67 -23.47 -26.74
CA GLU A 48 -0.68 -24.04 -27.65
C GLU A 48 -1.33 -24.99 -28.66
N PHE A 49 -2.32 -25.78 -28.24
CA PHE A 49 -3.12 -26.56 -29.18
C PHE A 49 -3.91 -25.68 -30.15
N ASP A 50 -4.48 -24.54 -29.72
CA ASP A 50 -5.17 -23.60 -30.62
C ASP A 50 -4.22 -23.03 -31.69
N TYR A 51 -2.99 -22.68 -31.29
CA TYR A 51 -1.97 -22.22 -32.24
C TYR A 51 -1.63 -23.30 -33.27
N VAL A 52 -1.36 -24.53 -32.83
CA VAL A 52 -1.10 -25.66 -33.73
C VAL A 52 -2.32 -25.91 -34.63
N SER A 53 -3.53 -25.89 -34.09
CA SER A 53 -4.75 -26.07 -34.87
C SER A 53 -4.89 -25.02 -35.97
N ARG A 54 -4.57 -23.75 -35.69
CA ARG A 54 -4.65 -22.66 -36.67
C ARG A 54 -3.59 -22.78 -37.76
N ILE A 55 -2.41 -23.25 -37.40
CA ILE A 55 -1.30 -23.47 -38.33
C ILE A 55 -1.61 -24.62 -39.30
N PHE A 56 -2.15 -25.73 -38.79
CA PHE A 56 -2.34 -26.95 -39.58
C PHE A 56 -3.76 -27.14 -40.16
N ARG A 57 -4.71 -26.24 -39.87
CA ARG A 57 -6.11 -26.31 -40.39
C ARG A 57 -6.18 -26.45 -41.92
N GLY A 58 -5.26 -25.82 -42.64
CA GLY A 58 -5.18 -25.87 -44.10
C GLY A 58 -3.98 -26.67 -44.63
N SER A 59 -3.41 -27.57 -43.83
CA SER A 59 -2.23 -28.32 -44.23
C SER A 59 -2.52 -29.30 -45.37
N GLU A 60 -1.72 -29.25 -46.43
CA GLU A 60 -1.73 -30.24 -47.52
C GLU A 60 -0.99 -31.55 -47.14
N ASP A 61 -0.23 -31.55 -46.03
CA ASP A 61 0.44 -32.74 -45.51
C ASP A 61 -0.54 -33.57 -44.66
N PRO A 62 -0.78 -34.86 -45.01
CA PRO A 62 -1.60 -35.77 -44.21
C PRO A 62 -1.18 -35.85 -42.74
N ARG A 63 0.11 -35.72 -42.43
CA ARG A 63 0.65 -35.71 -41.06
C ARG A 63 0.22 -34.45 -40.32
N GLY A 64 0.27 -33.30 -40.98
CA GLY A 64 -0.19 -32.01 -40.45
C GLY A 64 -1.71 -32.00 -40.20
N LEU A 65 -2.49 -32.55 -41.13
CA LEU A 65 -3.95 -32.65 -40.96
C LEU A 65 -4.34 -33.56 -39.78
N LYS A 66 -3.65 -34.70 -39.61
CA LYS A 66 -3.83 -35.58 -38.44
C LYS A 66 -3.52 -34.84 -37.13
N LEU A 67 -2.45 -34.05 -37.10
CA LEU A 67 -2.08 -33.26 -35.93
C LEU A 67 -3.15 -32.21 -35.59
N PHE A 68 -3.65 -31.48 -36.60
CA PHE A 68 -4.76 -30.53 -36.43
C PHE A 68 -5.97 -31.20 -35.76
N LEU A 69 -6.45 -32.32 -36.31
CA LEU A 69 -7.59 -33.05 -35.76
C LEU A 69 -7.33 -33.52 -34.32
N LYS A 70 -6.09 -33.95 -34.04
CA LYS A 70 -5.71 -34.39 -32.71
C LYS A 70 -5.70 -33.25 -31.69
N CYS A 71 -5.24 -32.07 -32.09
CA CYS A 71 -5.27 -30.88 -31.24
C CYS A 71 -6.70 -30.42 -30.93
N GLU A 72 -7.61 -30.40 -31.91
CA GLU A 72 -9.03 -30.09 -31.67
C GLU A 72 -9.69 -31.08 -30.71
N GLU A 73 -9.42 -32.38 -30.86
CA GLU A 73 -9.90 -33.43 -29.95
C GLU A 73 -9.41 -33.18 -28.51
N LEU A 74 -8.13 -32.87 -28.34
CA LEU A 74 -7.52 -32.63 -27.02
C LEU A 74 -8.00 -31.32 -26.38
N ILE A 75 -8.22 -30.27 -27.17
CA ILE A 75 -8.86 -29.03 -26.69
C ILE A 75 -10.26 -29.33 -26.16
N GLY A 76 -11.06 -30.12 -26.89
CA GLY A 76 -12.39 -30.54 -26.45
C GLY A 76 -12.34 -31.31 -25.13
N LYS A 77 -11.42 -32.27 -25.02
CA LYS A 77 -11.22 -33.07 -23.80
C LYS A 77 -10.78 -32.24 -22.60
N LEU A 78 -9.87 -31.28 -22.79
CA LEU A 78 -9.42 -30.39 -21.72
C LEU A 78 -10.53 -29.43 -21.28
N LYS A 79 -11.37 -28.94 -22.21
CA LYS A 79 -12.55 -28.13 -21.87
C LYS A 79 -13.62 -28.94 -21.14
N SER A 80 -13.73 -30.24 -21.42
CA SER A 80 -14.67 -31.15 -20.75
C SER A 80 -14.16 -31.75 -19.44
N GLY A 81 -13.01 -31.31 -18.92
CA GLY A 81 -12.51 -31.72 -17.61
C GLY A 81 -11.40 -32.79 -17.60
N ALA A 82 -10.82 -33.18 -18.74
CA ALA A 82 -9.69 -34.12 -18.76
C ALA A 82 -8.47 -33.57 -18.00
N ALA A 83 -7.66 -34.46 -17.42
CA ALA A 83 -6.43 -34.10 -16.71
C ALA A 83 -5.29 -33.76 -17.68
N GLU A 84 -4.51 -32.74 -17.36
CA GLU A 84 -3.41 -32.19 -18.15
C GLU A 84 -2.33 -33.24 -18.45
N PRO A 85 -1.90 -34.09 -17.50
CA PRO A 85 -0.91 -35.13 -17.77
C PRO A 85 -1.40 -36.17 -18.79
N VAL A 86 -2.71 -36.39 -18.87
CA VAL A 86 -3.31 -37.30 -19.85
C VAL A 86 -3.23 -36.70 -21.26
N ALA A 87 -3.56 -35.42 -21.42
CA ALA A 87 -3.43 -34.72 -22.69
C ALA A 87 -1.96 -34.66 -23.16
N CYS A 88 -1.04 -34.39 -22.24
CA CYS A 88 0.41 -34.39 -22.48
C CYS A 88 0.89 -35.76 -22.99
N LYS A 89 0.52 -36.85 -22.29
CA LYS A 89 0.91 -38.21 -22.70
C LYS A 89 0.35 -38.57 -24.08
N VAL A 90 -0.93 -38.25 -24.34
CA VAL A 90 -1.59 -38.58 -25.61
C VAL A 90 -0.94 -37.87 -26.80
N ILE A 91 -0.59 -36.59 -26.67
CA ILE A 91 0.05 -35.87 -27.79
C ILE A 91 1.50 -36.35 -28.02
N LEU A 92 2.25 -36.66 -26.97
CA LEU A 92 3.62 -37.17 -27.11
C LEU A 92 3.65 -38.57 -27.74
N SER A 93 2.72 -39.45 -27.36
CA SER A 93 2.57 -40.75 -28.01
C SER A 93 2.16 -40.62 -29.49
N PHE A 94 1.28 -39.68 -29.81
CA PHE A 94 0.91 -39.41 -31.20
C PHE A 94 2.12 -39.01 -32.06
N PHE A 95 3.03 -38.19 -31.54
CA PHE A 95 4.26 -37.84 -32.27
C PHE A 95 5.20 -39.03 -32.47
N GLN A 96 5.28 -39.96 -31.51
CA GLN A 96 6.08 -41.19 -31.65
C GLN A 96 5.52 -42.11 -32.73
N GLU A 97 4.18 -42.23 -32.82
CA GLU A 97 3.51 -43.04 -33.85
C GLU A 97 3.76 -42.50 -35.26
N LEU A 98 3.82 -41.16 -35.42
CA LEU A 98 4.12 -40.53 -36.71
C LEU A 98 5.54 -40.80 -37.23
N GLU A 99 6.50 -41.17 -36.38
CA GLU A 99 7.88 -41.50 -36.80
C GLU A 99 8.03 -42.93 -37.35
N VAL A 100 7.23 -43.86 -36.84
CA VAL A 100 7.34 -45.30 -37.20
C VAL A 100 6.87 -45.56 -38.63
N ASP A 101 5.96 -44.76 -39.16
CA ASP A 101 5.43 -44.91 -40.53
C ASP A 101 6.40 -44.38 -41.62
N SER A 102 7.42 -43.58 -41.26
CA SER A 102 8.39 -43.01 -42.22
C SER A 102 9.54 -43.97 -42.59
N SER A 103 9.76 -45.02 -41.80
CA SER A 103 10.99 -45.84 -41.88
C SER A 103 10.86 -47.13 -42.70
N LYS A 104 9.73 -47.34 -43.41
CA LYS A 104 9.45 -48.60 -44.14
C LYS A 104 9.76 -48.58 -45.64
N SER A 105 10.58 -47.64 -46.13
CA SER A 105 10.87 -47.51 -47.55
C SER A 105 12.36 -47.40 -47.86
N GLN A 106 13.17 -48.39 -47.48
CA GLN A 106 14.37 -48.74 -48.25
C GLN A 106 15.00 -50.05 -47.78
N GLU A 107 15.48 -50.84 -48.75
CA GLU A 107 16.34 -52.03 -48.61
C GLU A 107 15.63 -53.36 -48.23
N ILE A 108 14.79 -53.87 -49.14
CA ILE A 108 14.65 -55.32 -49.34
C ILE A 108 14.88 -55.57 -50.84
N ASP A 109 16.12 -55.51 -51.29
CA ASP A 109 16.54 -56.22 -52.51
C ASP A 109 18.07 -56.40 -52.50
N GLU A 110 18.54 -57.50 -51.92
CA GLU A 110 19.62 -58.33 -52.49
C GLU A 110 19.90 -59.52 -51.56
N ALA A 111 19.06 -60.54 -51.71
CA ALA A 111 19.39 -61.89 -51.30
C ALA A 111 20.37 -62.51 -52.32
N GLY A 112 21.57 -62.92 -51.87
CA GLY A 112 22.18 -64.15 -52.40
C GLY A 112 23.30 -64.07 -53.45
N ARG A 113 24.23 -63.10 -53.41
CA ARG A 113 25.56 -63.27 -54.06
C ARG A 113 26.66 -63.59 -53.04
N LEU A 114 27.46 -64.61 -53.36
CA LEU A 114 28.70 -64.93 -52.64
C LEU A 114 29.70 -63.78 -52.84
N ILE A 115 29.93 -63.01 -51.78
CA ILE A 115 30.88 -61.88 -51.77
C ILE A 115 32.30 -62.44 -51.88
N ALA A 116 33.12 -61.90 -52.79
CA ALA A 116 34.52 -62.30 -52.91
C ALA A 116 35.28 -61.95 -51.62
N PRO A 117 36.23 -62.79 -51.14
CA PRO A 117 36.91 -62.55 -49.85
C PRO A 117 37.52 -61.15 -49.71
N GLN A 118 38.06 -60.59 -50.79
CA GLN A 118 38.62 -59.23 -50.83
C GLN A 118 37.56 -58.14 -50.65
N GLU A 119 36.38 -58.26 -51.29
CA GLU A 119 35.27 -57.33 -51.08
C GLU A 119 34.69 -57.40 -49.67
N ALA A 120 34.70 -58.59 -49.05
CA ALA A 120 34.28 -58.74 -47.65
C ALA A 120 35.23 -58.01 -46.69
N PHE A 121 36.55 -58.10 -46.90
CA PHE A 121 37.53 -57.37 -46.10
C PHE A 121 37.41 -55.84 -46.28
N THR A 122 37.19 -55.36 -47.50
CA THR A 122 36.97 -53.92 -47.76
C THR A 122 35.70 -53.43 -47.07
N LYS A 123 34.58 -54.15 -47.20
CA LYS A 123 33.32 -53.82 -46.51
C LYS A 123 33.45 -53.81 -44.99
N ILE A 124 34.21 -54.74 -44.41
CA ILE A 124 34.48 -54.76 -42.96
C ILE A 124 35.31 -53.55 -42.54
N ALA A 125 36.36 -53.21 -43.31
CA ALA A 125 37.20 -52.04 -43.04
C ALA A 125 36.40 -50.73 -43.09
N ASP A 126 35.49 -50.59 -44.05
CA ASP A 126 34.62 -49.42 -44.17
C ASP A 126 33.66 -49.27 -42.98
N VAL A 127 33.05 -50.37 -42.52
CA VAL A 127 32.18 -50.37 -41.32
C VAL A 127 32.97 -50.02 -40.05
N VAL A 128 34.21 -50.51 -39.91
CA VAL A 128 35.07 -50.19 -38.77
C VAL A 128 35.50 -48.72 -38.81
N GLN A 129 35.91 -48.20 -39.97
CA GLN A 129 36.25 -46.78 -40.16
C GLN A 129 35.07 -45.86 -39.86
N GLU A 130 33.87 -46.24 -40.30
CA GLU A 130 32.65 -45.49 -40.03
C GLU A 130 32.27 -45.52 -38.54
N ALA A 131 32.47 -46.65 -37.87
CA ALA A 131 32.28 -46.75 -36.42
C ALA A 131 33.27 -45.85 -35.65
N ILE A 132 34.53 -45.79 -36.08
CA ILE A 132 35.55 -44.89 -35.51
C ILE A 132 35.14 -43.43 -35.71
N ARG A 133 34.74 -43.01 -36.92
CA ARG A 133 34.25 -41.63 -37.16
C ARG A 133 33.07 -41.28 -36.27
N LYS A 134 32.09 -42.18 -36.11
CA LYS A 134 30.94 -41.94 -35.23
C LYS A 134 31.36 -41.80 -33.77
N MET A 135 32.32 -42.60 -33.31
CA MET A 135 32.88 -42.48 -31.95
C MET A 135 33.61 -41.14 -31.75
N GLU A 136 34.40 -40.70 -32.72
CA GLU A 136 35.10 -39.40 -32.68
C GLU A 136 34.09 -38.23 -32.63
N MET A 137 33.07 -38.25 -33.48
CA MET A 137 32.00 -37.25 -33.46
C MET A 137 31.28 -37.18 -32.11
N VAL A 138 30.99 -38.33 -31.49
CA VAL A 138 30.40 -38.39 -30.14
C VAL A 138 31.36 -37.86 -29.08
N ALA A 139 32.66 -38.14 -29.18
CA ALA A 139 33.66 -37.65 -28.25
C ALA A 139 33.81 -36.11 -28.33
N GLU A 140 33.86 -35.55 -29.53
CA GLU A 140 33.91 -34.09 -29.76
C GLU A 140 32.65 -33.40 -29.24
N GLU A 141 31.47 -33.96 -29.52
CA GLU A 141 30.20 -33.41 -29.04
C GLU A 141 30.10 -33.46 -27.51
N LYS A 142 30.54 -34.57 -26.88
CA LYS A 142 30.64 -34.67 -25.42
C LYS A 142 31.60 -33.63 -24.85
N MET A 143 32.77 -33.44 -25.45
CA MET A 143 33.74 -32.43 -25.03
C MET A 143 33.15 -31.01 -25.11
N ARG A 144 32.46 -30.70 -26.21
CA ARG A 144 31.77 -29.42 -26.41
C ARG A 144 30.68 -29.20 -25.35
N MET A 145 29.88 -30.24 -25.06
CA MET A 145 28.84 -30.20 -24.05
C MET A 145 29.40 -30.00 -22.64
N VAL A 146 30.46 -30.72 -22.27
CA VAL A 146 31.14 -30.56 -20.97
C VAL A 146 31.73 -29.15 -20.82
N LYS A 147 32.38 -28.62 -21.87
CA LYS A 147 32.90 -27.25 -21.85
C LYS A 147 31.78 -26.22 -21.65
N LYS A 148 30.66 -26.39 -22.34
CA LYS A 148 29.48 -25.51 -22.18
C LYS A 148 28.89 -25.62 -20.77
N ALA A 149 28.73 -26.83 -20.24
CA ALA A 149 28.21 -27.06 -18.90
C ALA A 149 29.12 -26.45 -17.82
N ARG A 150 30.44 -26.58 -17.98
CA ARG A 150 31.41 -25.97 -17.07
C ARG A 150 31.32 -24.44 -17.06
N LEU A 151 31.26 -23.80 -18.22
CA LEU A 151 31.10 -22.34 -18.30
C LEU A 151 29.78 -21.86 -17.68
N ALA A 152 28.69 -22.61 -17.89
CA ALA A 152 27.41 -22.31 -17.26
C ALA A 152 27.47 -22.45 -15.72
N PHE A 153 28.17 -23.47 -15.23
CA PHE A 153 28.40 -23.65 -13.80
C PHE A 153 29.24 -22.52 -13.20
N GLU A 154 30.35 -22.14 -13.83
CA GLU A 154 31.20 -21.03 -13.41
C GLU A 154 30.42 -19.69 -13.38
N ALA A 155 29.55 -19.46 -14.37
CA ALA A 155 28.67 -18.28 -14.40
C ALA A 155 27.67 -18.28 -13.23
N SER A 156 27.02 -19.41 -12.95
CA SER A 156 26.10 -19.53 -11.82
C SER A 156 26.80 -19.37 -10.47
N ASP A 157 28.00 -19.92 -10.31
CA ASP A 157 28.80 -19.74 -9.08
C ASP A 157 29.18 -18.27 -8.85
N GLN A 158 29.53 -17.56 -9.92
CA GLN A 158 29.79 -16.13 -9.85
C GLN A 158 28.52 -15.32 -9.49
N GLU A 159 27.37 -15.66 -10.08
CA GLU A 159 26.09 -15.02 -9.72
C GLU A 159 25.75 -15.23 -8.23
N LEU A 160 25.97 -16.44 -7.69
CA LEU A 160 25.75 -16.72 -6.27
C LEU A 160 26.65 -15.87 -5.37
N LYS A 161 27.93 -15.70 -5.74
CA LYS A 161 28.86 -14.83 -5.01
C LYS A 161 28.40 -13.38 -5.03
N ASP A 162 27.93 -12.90 -6.18
CA ASP A 162 27.45 -11.52 -6.30
C ASP A 162 26.17 -11.29 -5.51
N LYS A 163 25.22 -12.24 -5.53
CA LYS A 163 24.04 -12.18 -4.66
C LYS A 163 24.38 -12.24 -3.18
N ALA A 164 25.39 -13.02 -2.78
CA ALA A 164 25.84 -13.05 -1.40
C ALA A 164 26.37 -11.68 -0.94
N ARG A 165 27.12 -10.98 -1.81
CA ARG A 165 27.58 -9.60 -1.56
C ARG A 165 26.41 -8.62 -1.48
N GLU A 166 25.44 -8.73 -2.39
CA GLU A 166 24.24 -7.89 -2.39
C GLU A 166 23.42 -8.07 -1.10
N VAL A 167 23.20 -9.31 -0.67
CA VAL A 167 22.52 -9.62 0.59
C VAL A 167 23.27 -9.04 1.79
N ALA A 168 24.60 -9.11 1.80
CA ALA A 168 25.40 -8.50 2.86
C ALA A 168 25.26 -6.97 2.87
N ALA A 169 25.28 -6.32 1.71
CA ALA A 169 25.06 -4.88 1.58
C ALA A 169 23.67 -4.47 2.05
N LEU A 170 22.62 -5.18 1.64
CA LEU A 170 21.25 -4.95 2.07
C LEU A 170 21.05 -5.13 3.58
N LYS A 171 21.73 -6.11 4.19
CA LYS A 171 21.70 -6.28 5.66
C LYS A 171 22.32 -5.09 6.39
N MET A 172 23.45 -4.57 5.90
CA MET A 172 24.08 -3.38 6.48
C MET A 172 23.21 -2.14 6.31
N GLU A 173 22.58 -1.98 5.15
CA GLU A 173 21.65 -0.89 4.85
C GLU A 173 20.42 -0.93 5.76
N ARG A 174 19.84 -2.12 5.95
CA ARG A 174 18.73 -2.35 6.88
C ARG A 174 19.11 -1.97 8.31
N GLN A 175 20.31 -2.34 8.76
CA GLN A 175 20.77 -2.02 10.10
C GLN A 175 20.96 -0.50 10.28
N ARG A 176 21.50 0.18 9.28
CA ARG A 176 21.60 1.65 9.27
C ARG A 176 20.22 2.30 9.33
N LYS A 177 19.26 1.87 8.52
CA LYS A 177 17.88 2.37 8.56
C LYS A 177 17.23 2.14 9.92
N LYS A 178 17.47 0.98 10.55
CA LYS A 178 16.99 0.71 11.91
C LYS A 178 17.50 1.74 12.91
N GLN A 179 18.80 2.05 12.89
CA GLN A 179 19.37 3.09 13.77
C GLN A 179 18.75 4.46 13.52
N GLN A 180 18.52 4.83 12.24
CA GLN A 180 17.86 6.10 11.91
C GLN A 180 16.41 6.15 12.41
N ILE A 181 15.68 5.04 12.36
CA ILE A 181 14.32 4.95 12.92
C ILE A 181 14.37 5.14 14.44
N ASP A 182 15.26 4.44 15.14
CA ASP A 182 15.40 4.53 16.60
C ASP A 182 15.75 5.98 17.04
N GLU A 183 16.61 6.68 16.29
CA GLU A 183 16.94 8.09 16.49
C GLU A 183 15.72 9.01 16.30
N LEU A 184 14.96 8.83 15.21
CA LEU A 184 13.75 9.61 14.94
C LEU A 184 12.69 9.38 16.02
N GLU A 185 12.49 8.14 16.47
CA GLU A 185 11.55 7.84 17.56
C GLU A 185 11.98 8.52 18.87
N SER A 186 13.27 8.60 19.15
CA SER A 186 13.79 9.34 20.31
C SER A 186 13.46 10.82 20.23
N ILE A 187 13.65 11.44 19.06
CA ILE A 187 13.30 12.84 18.81
C ILE A 187 11.79 13.05 18.98
N VAL A 188 10.96 12.17 18.42
CA VAL A 188 9.49 12.25 18.55
C VAL A 188 9.07 12.18 20.01
N ARG A 189 9.63 11.25 20.79
CA ARG A 189 9.34 11.15 22.24
C ARG A 189 9.72 12.42 22.99
N LEU A 190 10.88 12.99 22.68
CA LEU A 190 11.33 14.24 23.31
C LEU A 190 10.42 15.42 22.94
N LYS A 191 10.02 15.52 21.67
CA LYS A 191 9.08 16.56 21.21
C LYS A 191 7.69 16.41 21.80
N GLN A 192 7.21 15.18 21.99
CA GLN A 192 5.96 14.95 22.69
C GLN A 192 6.04 15.41 24.15
N ALA A 193 7.11 15.04 24.86
CA ALA A 193 7.31 15.47 26.24
C ALA A 193 7.45 17.00 26.37
N GLU A 194 8.12 17.66 25.42
CA GLU A 194 8.17 19.12 25.34
C GLU A 194 6.76 19.71 25.17
N ALA A 195 5.96 19.18 24.24
CA ALA A 195 4.60 19.65 23.99
C ALA A 195 3.71 19.49 25.24
N ASP A 196 3.74 18.33 25.88
CA ASP A 196 2.97 18.06 27.11
C ASP A 196 3.36 19.04 28.24
N MET A 197 4.64 19.37 28.37
CA MET A 197 5.12 20.36 29.33
C MET A 197 4.62 21.77 29.01
N PHE A 198 4.58 22.17 27.73
CA PHE A 198 4.04 23.46 27.31
C PHE A 198 2.54 23.56 27.61
N ASP A 199 1.78 22.50 27.31
CA ASP A 199 0.35 22.44 27.59
C ASP A 199 0.05 22.50 29.08
N LEU A 200 0.82 21.78 29.90
CA LEU A 200 0.72 21.83 31.36
C LEU A 200 0.94 23.26 31.87
N LYS A 201 2.04 23.90 31.43
CA LYS A 201 2.40 25.26 31.85
C LYS A 201 1.39 26.31 31.37
N ALA A 202 0.85 26.14 30.17
CA ALA A 202 -0.23 27.00 29.66
C ALA A 202 -1.51 26.82 30.49
N GLY A 203 -1.84 25.59 30.90
CA GLY A 203 -2.94 25.30 31.80
C GLY A 203 -2.77 25.92 33.18
N GLU A 204 -1.57 25.84 33.76
CA GLU A 204 -1.23 26.48 35.03
C GLU A 204 -1.35 28.01 34.96
N ALA A 205 -0.82 28.63 33.90
CA ALA A 205 -0.91 30.07 33.69
C ALA A 205 -2.37 30.54 33.58
N ARG A 206 -3.23 29.80 32.87
CA ARG A 206 -4.67 30.09 32.80
C ARG A 206 -5.34 30.02 34.18
N ARG A 207 -5.09 28.94 34.94
CA ARG A 207 -5.67 28.78 36.28
C ARG A 207 -5.26 29.89 37.24
N GLU A 208 -3.98 30.30 37.19
CA GLU A 208 -3.49 31.38 38.05
C GLU A 208 -4.07 32.74 37.61
N ALA A 209 -4.19 33.00 36.31
CA ALA A 209 -4.86 34.20 35.80
C ALA A 209 -6.33 34.27 36.28
N ASP A 210 -7.08 33.17 36.17
CA ASP A 210 -8.48 33.10 36.65
C ASP A 210 -8.58 33.31 38.16
N ARG A 211 -7.60 32.82 38.93
CA ARG A 211 -7.53 33.04 40.38
C ARG A 211 -7.28 34.50 40.70
N LEU A 212 -6.31 35.12 40.05
CA LEU A 212 -6.00 36.54 40.23
C LEU A 212 -7.18 37.43 39.83
N GLN A 213 -7.86 37.11 38.73
CA GLN A 213 -9.06 37.81 38.29
C GLN A 213 -10.16 37.72 39.35
N ARG A 214 -10.42 36.54 39.93
CA ARG A 214 -11.39 36.37 41.02
C ARG A 214 -11.03 37.22 42.24
N ILE A 215 -9.75 37.23 42.64
CA ILE A 215 -9.27 38.05 43.76
C ILE A 215 -9.45 39.54 43.46
N ALA A 216 -9.13 39.99 42.25
CA ALA A 216 -9.28 41.37 41.84
C ALA A 216 -10.76 41.81 41.90
N LEU A 217 -11.67 41.00 41.34
CA LEU A 217 -13.11 41.28 41.40
C LEU A 217 -13.62 41.36 42.84
N ALA A 218 -13.31 40.37 43.67
CA ALA A 218 -13.74 40.34 45.07
C ALA A 218 -13.17 41.52 45.88
N LYS A 219 -11.92 41.95 45.60
CA LYS A 219 -11.35 43.13 46.25
C LYS A 219 -12.06 44.41 45.81
N THR A 220 -12.33 44.56 44.51
CA THR A 220 -13.08 45.71 43.99
C THR A 220 -14.48 45.77 44.59
N GLU A 221 -15.23 44.66 44.58
CA GLU A 221 -16.56 44.57 45.19
C GLU A 221 -16.53 44.96 46.68
N LYS A 222 -15.66 44.32 47.47
CA LYS A 222 -15.54 44.64 48.90
C LYS A 222 -15.18 46.11 49.17
N SER A 223 -14.26 46.68 48.39
CA SER A 223 -13.90 48.10 48.55
C SER A 223 -15.03 49.06 48.16
N GLN A 224 -15.84 48.72 47.15
CA GLN A 224 -17.05 49.48 46.81
C GLN A 224 -18.11 49.37 47.90
N GLU A 225 -18.34 48.17 48.44
CA GLU A 225 -19.23 47.95 49.58
C GLU A 225 -18.77 48.74 50.82
N ASP A 226 -17.49 48.69 51.15
CA ASP A 226 -16.92 49.43 52.27
C ASP A 226 -17.05 50.95 52.08
N TYR A 227 -16.81 51.45 50.85
CA TYR A 227 -16.97 52.86 50.52
C TYR A 227 -18.42 53.31 50.67
N THR A 228 -19.37 52.57 50.08
CA THR A 228 -20.80 52.90 50.16
C THR A 228 -21.32 52.84 51.60
N SER A 229 -20.91 51.83 52.38
CA SER A 229 -21.26 51.72 53.80
C SER A 229 -20.76 52.91 54.61
N ARG A 230 -19.49 53.32 54.42
CA ARG A 230 -18.92 54.51 55.09
C ARG A 230 -19.63 55.79 54.68
N TYR A 231 -19.90 55.96 53.39
CA TYR A 231 -20.61 57.12 52.87
C TYR A 231 -22.01 57.25 53.47
N LEU A 232 -22.79 56.17 53.49
CA LEU A 232 -24.14 56.17 54.06
C LEU A 232 -24.11 56.44 55.57
N LYS A 233 -23.19 55.82 56.32
CA LYS A 233 -23.02 56.10 57.76
C LYS A 233 -22.72 57.57 58.03
N GLN A 234 -21.83 58.18 57.24
CA GLN A 234 -21.49 59.60 57.36
C GLN A 234 -22.72 60.49 57.10
N ARG A 235 -23.47 60.22 56.03
CA ARG A 235 -24.71 60.94 55.69
C ARG A 235 -25.77 60.83 56.78
N MET A 236 -25.94 59.64 57.36
CA MET A 236 -26.87 59.43 58.48
C MET A 236 -26.46 60.24 59.72
N SER A 237 -25.17 60.20 60.08
CA SER A 237 -24.65 60.98 61.21
C SER A 237 -24.81 62.49 61.02
N GLU A 238 -24.61 63.00 59.80
CA GLU A 238 -24.82 64.42 59.47
C GLU A 238 -26.29 64.80 59.55
N ALA A 239 -27.19 63.98 59.00
CA ALA A 239 -28.63 64.20 59.10
C ALA A 239 -29.13 64.15 60.55
N GLU A 240 -28.59 63.25 61.38
CA GLU A 240 -28.89 63.21 62.83
C GLU A 240 -28.40 64.45 63.57
N ALA A 241 -27.21 64.96 63.23
CA ALA A 241 -26.66 66.19 63.81
C ALA A 241 -27.49 67.42 63.40
N GLU A 242 -27.87 67.54 62.13
CA GLU A 242 -28.77 68.59 61.65
C GLU A 242 -30.12 68.54 62.35
N LYS A 243 -30.68 67.32 62.52
CA LYS A 243 -31.91 67.12 63.29
C LYS A 243 -31.76 67.62 64.73
N GLN A 244 -30.71 67.22 65.43
CA GLN A 244 -30.45 67.65 66.80
C GLN A 244 -30.28 69.17 66.92
N TYR A 245 -29.52 69.78 65.99
CA TYR A 245 -29.34 71.22 65.92
C TYR A 245 -30.67 71.97 65.74
N LEU A 246 -31.53 71.51 64.82
CA LEU A 246 -32.85 72.10 64.62
C LEU A 246 -33.74 71.94 65.87
N PHE A 247 -33.72 70.78 66.52
CA PHE A 247 -34.45 70.56 67.77
C PHE A 247 -34.00 71.52 68.88
N GLU A 248 -32.68 71.70 69.05
CA GLU A 248 -32.13 72.60 70.05
C GLU A 248 -32.46 74.06 69.75
N LYS A 249 -32.37 74.47 68.48
CA LYS A 249 -32.78 75.80 68.02
C LYS A 249 -34.26 76.08 68.34
N ILE A 250 -35.15 75.15 68.01
CA ILE A 250 -36.59 75.26 68.33
C ILE A 250 -36.81 75.34 69.85
N LYS A 251 -36.08 74.54 70.64
CA LYS A 251 -36.18 74.56 72.10
C LYS A 251 -35.74 75.91 72.69
N LEU A 252 -34.67 76.52 72.17
CA LEU A 252 -34.20 77.83 72.58
C LEU A 252 -35.17 78.94 72.17
N GLU A 253 -35.68 78.92 70.94
CA GLU A 253 -36.70 79.87 70.47
C GLU A 253 -38.01 79.74 71.28
N GLY A 254 -38.43 78.52 71.60
CA GLY A 254 -39.56 78.24 72.49
C GLY A 254 -39.33 78.73 73.91
N SER A 255 -38.14 78.53 74.47
CA SER A 255 -37.78 79.00 75.82
C SER A 255 -37.67 80.52 75.88
N SER A 256 -37.23 81.17 74.80
CA SER A 256 -37.24 82.64 74.68
C SER A 256 -38.67 83.20 74.62
N ARG A 257 -39.60 82.51 73.93
CA ARG A 257 -41.03 82.85 73.93
C ARG A 257 -41.71 82.64 75.28
N VAL A 258 -41.30 81.62 76.06
CA VAL A 258 -41.84 81.38 77.41
C VAL A 258 -41.24 82.34 78.45
N ALA A 259 -39.96 82.71 78.33
CA ALA A 259 -39.33 83.73 79.19
C ALA A 259 -39.80 85.16 78.89
N SER A 260 -40.33 85.43 77.69
CA SER A 260 -41.03 86.69 77.38
C SER A 260 -42.53 86.66 77.70
N HIS A 261 -43.05 85.54 78.22
CA HIS A 261 -44.41 85.39 78.76
C HIS A 261 -44.47 85.27 80.29
N SER A 262 -43.35 85.33 81.00
CA SER A 262 -43.36 85.44 82.47
C SER A 262 -43.71 86.83 82.99
N ASN A 263 -43.90 87.82 82.11
CA ASN A 263 -44.53 89.12 82.41
C ASN A 263 -45.73 89.36 81.46
N GLY A 264 -46.80 88.60 81.60
CA GLY A 264 -48.04 88.92 80.88
C GLY A 264 -49.02 87.76 80.84
N ALA A 265 -50.20 87.98 81.41
CA ALA A 265 -51.33 87.07 81.40
C ALA A 265 -51.67 86.54 79.99
N GLY A 266 -52.04 85.25 79.96
CA GLY A 266 -52.88 84.56 78.97
C GLY A 266 -52.94 85.11 77.55
N GLY A 267 -52.27 84.42 76.62
CA GLY A 267 -52.52 84.56 75.19
C GLY A 267 -51.84 83.47 74.39
N SER A 268 -52.60 82.49 73.91
CA SER A 268 -52.15 81.53 72.91
C SER A 268 -51.77 82.26 71.62
N ASP A 269 -50.48 82.22 71.27
CA ASP A 269 -49.91 82.83 70.06
C ASP A 269 -50.56 82.26 68.78
N PRO A 270 -51.32 83.06 68.00
CA PRO A 270 -52.04 82.61 66.80
C PRO A 270 -51.12 82.03 65.71
N SER A 271 -49.84 82.39 65.73
CA SER A 271 -48.83 81.90 64.78
C SER A 271 -48.49 80.42 64.99
N GLN A 272 -48.53 79.93 66.23
CA GLN A 272 -48.25 78.53 66.53
C GLN A 272 -49.41 77.62 66.12
N VAL A 273 -50.66 78.04 66.34
CA VAL A 273 -51.86 77.27 65.95
C VAL A 273 -51.92 77.06 64.43
N MET A 274 -51.55 78.08 63.64
CA MET A 274 -51.50 77.99 62.18
C MET A 274 -50.39 77.08 61.65
N MET A 275 -49.24 77.01 62.34
CA MET A 275 -48.16 76.08 61.95
C MET A 275 -48.52 74.62 62.26
N TYR A 276 -49.13 74.34 63.42
CA TYR A 276 -49.62 73.00 63.73
C TYR A 276 -50.70 72.54 62.74
N SER A 277 -51.61 73.43 62.33
CA SER A 277 -52.62 73.11 61.31
C SER A 277 -51.99 72.74 59.97
N LYS A 278 -50.98 73.50 59.50
CA LYS A 278 -50.30 73.21 58.23
C LYS A 278 -49.49 71.91 58.24
N ILE A 279 -48.90 71.56 59.39
CA ILE A 279 -48.18 70.29 59.54
C ILE A 279 -49.17 69.12 59.54
N GLN A 280 -50.33 69.28 60.20
CA GLN A 280 -51.40 68.29 60.19
C GLN A 280 -51.95 68.06 58.77
N ASP A 281 -52.11 69.13 57.98
CA ASP A 281 -52.61 69.06 56.61
C ASP A 281 -51.62 68.40 55.63
N LEU A 282 -50.30 68.51 55.88
CA LEU A 282 -49.28 67.84 55.07
C LEU A 282 -49.15 66.35 55.41
N LEU A 283 -49.39 65.97 56.67
CA LEU A 283 -49.37 64.56 57.10
C LEU A 283 -50.62 63.79 56.68
N ASN A 284 -51.76 64.46 56.51
CA ASN A 284 -53.00 63.84 56.05
C ASN A 284 -53.11 63.73 54.51
N ASN A 285 -52.17 64.33 53.76
CA ASN A 285 -52.16 64.35 52.29
C ASN A 285 -50.96 63.60 51.67
N MET A 286 -50.29 62.74 52.44
CA MET A 286 -49.33 61.74 51.94
C MET A 286 -49.94 60.34 51.95
#